data_AF-A0A2V4W860-F1
#
_entry.id   AF-A0A2V4W860-F1
#
_cell.length_a   1.000
_cell.length_b   1.000
_cell.length_c   1.000
_cell.angle_alpha   90.00
_cell.angle_beta   90.00
_cell.angle_gamma   90.00
#
_symmetry.space_group_name_H-M   'P 1'
#
loop_
_entity.id
_entity.type
_entity.pdbx_description
1 polymer ?
#
loop_
_entity_poly.entity_id
_entity_poly.type
_entity_poly.pdbx_seq_one_letter_code
_entity_poly.pdbx_strand_id
1 'polypeptide(L)'
;MRSLYNVFSTMALAGIIATISVAPFSPSASAAKAKTEASTTVSAAASSKTTPAPAAVIKKVEQTLKTLTQKTYKLDKGSYLDGIGWDFNVLGTPFPSQLLVDLKGNIHSGFIQENEISFFFEKNKLSYTQENAAIEDLAPQDIEAAEAVFGKLDLPMGELQGVVLQHKGKKHIYEFMYATEKYGTWIGVDQSSHQVVAVNAIGLSDDIYNKGQEAVDEYYRKMKAITARQLQETGVAQAKLLLGIDLNGHTVKKEAFPSDRAVFTKEGAPTVEGRFNSDGGFYSIHIVYN
;
A
#
# COMPACT_ATOMS: atom_id res chain seq x y z
N MET A 1 41.70 -20.80 -32.53
CA MET A 1 40.55 -20.44 -33.38
C MET A 1 39.42 -19.99 -32.49
N ARG A 2 38.84 -18.82 -32.78
CA ARG A 2 37.79 -18.13 -32.01
C ARG A 2 36.50 -18.96 -32.01
N SER A 3 35.83 -19.06 -30.87
CA SER A 3 34.40 -19.37 -30.83
C SER A 3 33.66 -18.15 -30.32
N LEU A 4 32.71 -17.71 -31.14
CA LEU A 4 31.86 -16.53 -30.97
C LEU A 4 30.79 -16.82 -29.92
N TYR A 5 30.74 -15.98 -28.88
CA TYR A 5 29.51 -15.84 -28.09
C TYR A 5 28.57 -14.92 -28.86
N ASN A 6 27.51 -15.51 -29.42
CA ASN A 6 26.38 -14.79 -29.97
C ASN A 6 25.64 -14.09 -28.82
N VAL A 7 25.58 -12.77 -28.91
CA VAL A 7 24.76 -11.89 -28.08
C VAL A 7 23.37 -11.81 -28.72
N PHE A 8 22.41 -12.48 -28.11
CA PHE A 8 20.96 -12.19 -28.13
C PHE A 8 20.44 -12.76 -26.79
N SER A 9 19.64 -12.09 -25.96
CA SER A 9 18.56 -11.17 -26.26
C SER A 9 18.31 -10.29 -25.03
N THR A 10 17.99 -9.03 -25.30
CA THR A 10 17.19 -8.16 -24.45
C THR A 10 16.00 -8.94 -23.89
N MET A 11 15.97 -9.18 -22.58
CA MET A 11 14.71 -9.34 -21.86
C MET A 11 14.48 -8.05 -21.09
N ALA A 12 13.60 -7.21 -21.65
CA ALA A 12 12.88 -6.23 -20.88
C ALA A 12 12.14 -6.97 -19.77
N LEU A 13 12.69 -6.93 -18.56
CA LEU A 13 12.00 -7.38 -17.36
C LEU A 13 10.86 -6.40 -17.13
N ALA A 14 9.69 -6.71 -17.71
CA ALA A 14 8.44 -6.06 -17.39
C ALA A 14 8.13 -6.37 -15.92
N GLY A 15 8.71 -5.56 -15.04
CA GLY A 15 8.45 -5.55 -13.61
C GLY A 15 7.02 -5.12 -13.38
N ILE A 16 6.16 -6.09 -13.12
CA ILE A 16 4.90 -5.86 -12.43
C ILE A 16 5.31 -5.60 -10.97
N ILE A 17 5.72 -4.36 -10.69
CA ILE A 17 5.91 -3.89 -9.32
C ILE A 17 4.51 -3.51 -8.84
N ALA A 18 3.82 -4.46 -8.20
CA ALA A 18 2.66 -4.14 -7.38
C ALA A 18 3.18 -3.46 -6.10
N THR A 19 3.47 -2.16 -6.15
CA THR A 19 3.74 -1.36 -4.95
C THR A 19 2.43 -1.12 -4.21
N ILE A 20 2.02 -2.07 -3.37
CA ILE A 20 0.98 -1.83 -2.38
C ILE A 20 1.67 -1.08 -1.23
N SER A 21 1.65 0.25 -1.32
CA SER A 21 1.96 1.11 -0.18
C SER A 21 1.04 0.79 0.99
N VAL A 22 1.55 1.01 2.20
CA VAL A 22 0.81 1.03 3.47
C VAL A 22 -0.18 2.22 3.47
N ALA A 23 -1.21 2.10 2.65
CA ALA A 23 -2.34 3.00 2.44
C ALA A 23 -3.59 2.11 2.29
N PRO A 24 -4.79 2.57 2.67
CA PRO A 24 -5.94 1.68 2.84
C PRO A 24 -6.47 1.17 1.50
N PHE A 25 -6.08 -0.05 1.12
CA PHE A 25 -6.67 -0.76 0.00
C PHE A 25 -7.86 -1.60 0.45
N SER A 26 -9.03 -1.26 -0.11
CA SER A 26 -10.16 -2.17 -0.28
C SER A 26 -9.77 -3.30 -1.25
N PRO A 27 -10.30 -4.53 -1.10
CA PRO A 27 -9.73 -5.71 -1.73
C PRO A 27 -10.03 -5.77 -3.24
N SER A 28 -8.99 -5.75 -4.06
CA SER A 28 -9.05 -6.26 -5.43
C SER A 28 -7.77 -7.01 -5.77
N ALA A 29 -7.84 -8.33 -5.58
CA ALA A 29 -7.17 -9.44 -6.25
C ALA A 29 -5.72 -9.26 -6.77
N SER A 30 -4.81 -9.98 -6.11
CA SER A 30 -3.49 -10.34 -6.63
C SER A 30 -3.61 -11.32 -7.81
N ALA A 31 -3.00 -10.98 -8.94
CA ALA A 31 -2.80 -11.89 -10.06
C ALA A 31 -1.34 -12.36 -10.07
N ALA A 32 -1.07 -13.53 -9.47
CA ALA A 32 0.13 -14.31 -9.75
C ALA A 32 -0.17 -15.28 -10.91
N LYS A 33 0.76 -15.30 -11.87
CA LYS A 33 0.73 -16.00 -13.16
C LYS A 33 0.40 -17.50 -13.05
N ALA A 34 -0.63 -17.95 -13.77
CA ALA A 34 -0.70 -19.31 -14.30
C ALA A 34 -0.11 -19.33 -15.73
N LYS A 35 0.75 -20.30 -16.00
CA LYS A 35 1.53 -20.46 -17.22
C LYS A 35 0.66 -21.11 -18.31
N THR A 36 0.56 -20.42 -19.44
CA THR A 36 0.40 -20.87 -20.84
C THR A 36 -0.28 -22.21 -21.12
N GLU A 37 -1.49 -22.17 -21.66
CA GLU A 37 -1.94 -23.04 -22.77
C GLU A 37 -2.99 -22.31 -23.62
N ALA A 38 -3.04 -22.64 -24.90
CA ALA A 38 -3.46 -21.76 -26.00
C ALA A 38 -4.98 -21.57 -26.17
N SER A 39 -5.34 -20.31 -26.46
CA SER A 39 -6.38 -19.84 -27.39
C SER A 39 -7.70 -20.63 -27.48
N THR A 40 -8.76 -20.04 -26.95
CA THR A 40 -10.04 -19.90 -27.67
C THR A 40 -10.78 -18.68 -27.15
N THR A 41 -11.09 -17.80 -28.09
CA THR A 41 -11.93 -16.62 -27.95
C THR A 41 -13.23 -16.92 -27.21
N VAL A 42 -13.48 -16.23 -26.10
CA VAL A 42 -14.84 -15.92 -25.65
C VAL A 42 -14.97 -14.40 -25.62
N SER A 43 -15.48 -13.87 -26.73
CA SER A 43 -16.13 -12.58 -26.75
C SER A 43 -17.35 -12.65 -25.83
N ALA A 44 -17.23 -12.06 -24.65
CA ALA A 44 -18.38 -11.64 -23.87
C ALA A 44 -18.25 -10.13 -23.69
N ALA A 45 -18.81 -9.40 -24.67
CA ALA A 45 -19.02 -7.98 -24.59
C ALA A 45 -19.99 -7.67 -23.43
N ALA A 46 -19.45 -7.46 -22.22
CA ALA A 46 -20.11 -6.63 -21.24
C ALA A 46 -19.86 -5.18 -21.64
N SER A 47 -20.81 -4.59 -22.36
CA SER A 47 -20.81 -3.14 -22.59
C SER A 47 -21.03 -2.44 -21.24
N SER A 48 -19.97 -2.18 -20.48
CA SER A 48 -20.05 -1.20 -19.41
C SER A 48 -20.23 0.14 -20.09
N LYS A 49 -21.43 0.73 -19.96
CA LYS A 49 -21.57 2.16 -20.22
C LYS A 49 -20.73 2.87 -19.17
N THR A 50 -19.47 3.18 -19.51
CA THR A 50 -18.63 4.02 -18.67
C THR A 50 -19.18 5.44 -18.77
N THR A 51 -19.99 5.83 -17.79
CA THR A 51 -20.46 7.21 -17.67
C THR A 51 -19.24 8.10 -17.46
N PRO A 52 -18.89 8.98 -18.42
CA PRO A 52 -17.74 9.86 -18.27
C PRO A 52 -17.93 10.80 -17.09
N ALA A 53 -16.83 11.19 -16.46
CA ALA A 53 -16.88 12.23 -15.45
C ALA A 53 -17.29 13.59 -16.06
N PRO A 54 -18.06 14.42 -15.34
CA PRO A 54 -18.33 15.78 -15.77
C PRO A 54 -17.03 16.58 -15.96
N ALA A 55 -16.96 17.42 -16.99
CA ALA A 55 -15.76 18.23 -17.27
C ALA A 55 -15.34 19.12 -16.08
N ALA A 56 -16.29 19.57 -15.27
CA ALA A 56 -16.03 20.33 -14.04
C ALA A 56 -15.28 19.50 -12.97
N VAL A 57 -15.61 18.20 -12.86
CA VAL A 57 -14.92 17.26 -11.96
C VAL A 57 -13.47 17.09 -12.43
N ILE A 58 -13.26 16.77 -13.71
CA ILE A 58 -11.93 16.62 -14.30
C ILE A 58 -11.07 17.87 -14.04
N LYS A 59 -11.60 19.05 -14.35
CA LYS A 59 -10.89 20.33 -14.16
C LYS A 59 -10.54 20.58 -12.70
N LYS A 60 -11.45 20.26 -11.76
CA LYS A 60 -11.19 20.39 -10.32
C LYS A 60 -10.05 19.46 -9.87
N VAL A 61 -10.01 18.22 -10.35
CA VAL A 61 -8.94 17.27 -10.02
C VAL A 61 -7.61 17.76 -10.61
N GLU A 62 -7.57 18.16 -11.88
CA GLU A 62 -6.36 18.73 -12.51
C GLU A 62 -5.82 19.95 -11.74
N GLN A 63 -6.70 20.84 -11.26
CA GLN A 63 -6.34 21.99 -10.44
C GLN A 63 -5.80 21.59 -9.06
N THR A 64 -6.42 20.59 -8.43
CA THR A 64 -5.97 20.04 -7.15
C THR A 64 -4.56 19.45 -7.30
N LEU A 65 -4.33 18.62 -8.31
CA LEU A 65 -3.01 18.05 -8.58
C LEU A 65 -1.95 19.13 -8.83
N LYS A 66 -2.29 20.17 -9.61
CA LYS A 66 -1.40 21.31 -9.83
C LYS A 66 -1.04 22.04 -8.54
N THR A 67 -1.98 22.17 -7.62
CA THR A 67 -1.73 22.78 -6.32
C THR A 67 -0.82 21.91 -5.46
N LEU A 68 -1.05 20.59 -5.45
CA LEU A 68 -0.32 19.64 -4.59
C LEU A 68 1.09 19.33 -5.08
N THR A 69 1.31 19.30 -6.41
CA THR A 69 2.58 18.86 -7.02
C THR A 69 3.33 19.98 -7.73
N GLN A 70 2.69 21.15 -7.92
CA GLN A 70 3.17 22.23 -8.79
C GLN A 70 3.28 21.84 -10.28
N LYS A 71 2.70 20.71 -10.69
CA LYS A 71 2.74 20.17 -12.06
C LYS A 71 1.36 20.10 -12.70
N THR A 72 1.31 20.18 -14.03
CA THR A 72 0.04 20.06 -14.75
C THR A 72 -0.12 18.64 -15.28
N TYR A 73 -1.22 18.00 -14.92
CA TYR A 73 -1.58 16.67 -15.40
C TYR A 73 -2.82 16.73 -16.26
N LYS A 74 -2.97 15.73 -17.14
CA LYS A 74 -4.17 15.51 -17.92
C LYS A 74 -4.77 14.17 -17.57
N LEU A 75 -6.09 14.16 -17.37
CA LEU A 75 -6.83 12.95 -17.06
C LEU A 75 -7.59 12.47 -18.28
N ASP A 76 -7.86 11.18 -18.33
CA ASP A 76 -8.84 10.64 -19.26
C ASP A 76 -10.28 11.04 -18.86
N LYS A 77 -11.26 10.39 -19.47
CA LYS A 77 -12.68 10.66 -19.21
C LYS A 77 -13.19 10.08 -17.89
N GLY A 78 -12.38 9.26 -17.21
CA GLY A 78 -12.76 8.52 -16.01
C GLY A 78 -13.70 7.35 -16.29
N SER A 79 -13.60 6.31 -15.46
CA SER A 79 -14.52 5.18 -15.43
C SER A 79 -15.39 5.27 -14.17
N TYR A 80 -16.70 5.40 -14.35
CA TYR A 80 -17.63 5.51 -13.22
C TYR A 80 -17.65 4.22 -12.38
N LEU A 81 -17.57 4.40 -11.07
CA LEU A 81 -17.67 3.37 -10.04
C LEU A 81 -18.93 3.64 -9.22
N ASP A 82 -19.86 2.68 -9.26
CA ASP A 82 -21.24 2.87 -8.79
C ASP A 82 -21.33 3.41 -7.36
N GLY A 83 -21.80 4.65 -7.23
CA GLY A 83 -21.97 5.35 -5.96
C GLY A 83 -20.68 5.83 -5.28
N ILE A 84 -19.51 5.43 -5.78
CA ILE A 84 -18.20 5.78 -5.22
C ILE A 84 -17.65 7.03 -5.89
N GLY A 85 -17.65 7.06 -7.23
CA GLY A 85 -17.02 8.15 -7.99
C GLY A 85 -16.48 7.71 -9.34
N TRP A 86 -15.28 8.18 -9.69
CA TRP A 86 -14.58 7.84 -10.93
C TRP A 86 -13.15 7.39 -10.66
N ASP A 87 -12.71 6.39 -11.40
CA ASP A 87 -11.30 6.04 -11.53
C ASP A 87 -10.73 6.68 -12.80
N PHE A 88 -9.68 7.48 -12.66
CA PHE A 88 -9.03 8.19 -13.75
C PHE A 88 -7.64 7.63 -14.03
N ASN A 89 -7.30 7.47 -15.31
CA ASN A 89 -5.90 7.36 -15.71
C ASN A 89 -5.31 8.76 -15.91
N VAL A 90 -4.08 8.94 -15.45
CA VAL A 90 -3.28 10.13 -15.77
C VAL A 90 -2.57 9.90 -17.11
N LEU A 91 -2.83 10.77 -18.06
CA LEU A 91 -2.32 10.69 -19.42
C LEU A 91 -0.86 11.16 -19.47
N GLY A 92 -0.07 10.51 -20.34
CA GLY A 92 1.32 10.91 -20.59
C GLY A 92 2.32 10.45 -19.53
N THR A 93 1.91 9.61 -18.58
CA THR A 93 2.81 8.97 -17.61
C THR A 93 3.32 7.63 -18.16
N PRO A 94 4.58 7.24 -17.88
CA PRO A 94 5.18 6.01 -18.41
C PRO A 94 4.56 4.72 -17.84
N PHE A 95 3.98 4.80 -16.65
CA PHE A 95 3.28 3.72 -15.97
C PHE A 95 1.83 4.12 -15.70
N PRO A 96 0.89 3.15 -15.54
CA PRO A 96 -0.52 3.45 -15.30
C PRO A 96 -0.67 4.17 -13.95
N SER A 97 -0.71 5.49 -14.01
CA SER A 97 -0.99 6.37 -12.88
C SER A 97 -2.50 6.51 -12.75
N GLN A 98 -3.02 6.28 -11.55
CA GLN A 98 -4.46 6.15 -11.31
C GLN A 98 -4.91 6.99 -10.13
N LEU A 99 -6.11 7.55 -10.23
CA LEU A 99 -6.73 8.37 -9.20
C LEU A 99 -8.19 7.97 -9.01
N LEU A 100 -8.51 7.53 -7.79
CA LEU A 100 -9.88 7.38 -7.34
C LEU A 100 -10.40 8.73 -6.85
N VAL A 101 -11.48 9.20 -7.45
CA VAL A 101 -12.05 10.53 -7.19
C VAL A 101 -13.53 10.37 -6.84
N ASP A 102 -13.97 11.02 -5.76
CA ASP A 102 -15.37 10.97 -5.34
C ASP A 102 -16.31 11.73 -6.29
N LEU A 103 -17.63 11.57 -6.08
CA LEU A 103 -18.67 12.25 -6.87
C LEU A 103 -18.57 13.80 -6.88
N LYS A 104 -17.82 14.39 -5.94
CA LYS A 104 -17.62 15.83 -5.79
C LYS A 104 -16.29 16.30 -6.38
N GLY A 105 -15.51 15.42 -7.00
CA GLY A 105 -14.20 15.74 -7.55
C GLY A 105 -13.10 15.90 -6.51
N ASN A 106 -13.22 15.23 -5.36
CA ASN A 106 -12.13 15.11 -4.40
C ASN A 106 -11.37 13.82 -4.65
N ILE A 107 -10.04 13.89 -4.69
CA ILE A 107 -9.15 12.73 -4.74
C ILE A 107 -9.31 11.96 -3.41
N HIS A 108 -9.83 10.75 -3.51
CA HIS A 108 -9.93 9.83 -2.38
C HIS A 108 -8.57 9.17 -2.13
N SER A 109 -8.00 8.56 -3.17
CA SER A 109 -6.70 7.91 -3.17
C SER A 109 -6.12 7.83 -4.57
N GLY A 110 -4.83 7.57 -4.69
CA GLY A 110 -4.20 7.25 -5.95
C GLY A 110 -2.72 7.58 -5.97
N PHE A 111 -2.09 7.36 -7.12
CA PHE A 111 -0.69 7.69 -7.30
C PHE A 111 -0.40 8.15 -8.72
N ILE A 112 0.64 8.96 -8.85
CA ILE A 112 1.20 9.39 -10.13
C ILE A 112 2.67 9.03 -10.14
N GLN A 113 3.10 8.26 -11.14
CA GLN A 113 4.52 7.96 -11.36
C GLN A 113 5.09 8.83 -12.47
N GLU A 114 6.16 9.54 -12.16
CA GLU A 114 6.87 10.40 -13.09
C GLU A 114 8.38 10.19 -12.93
N ASN A 115 9.01 9.71 -14.00
CA ASN A 115 10.41 9.29 -13.96
C ASN A 115 10.63 8.26 -12.84
N GLU A 116 11.55 8.56 -11.92
CA GLU A 116 11.93 7.70 -10.79
C GLU A 116 11.17 8.04 -9.50
N ILE A 117 10.25 9.01 -9.53
CA ILE A 117 9.48 9.47 -8.36
C ILE A 117 8.01 9.14 -8.54
N SER A 118 7.39 8.59 -7.49
CA SER A 118 5.94 8.42 -7.41
C SER A 118 5.35 9.32 -6.34
N PHE A 119 4.24 10.00 -6.67
CA PHE A 119 3.47 10.86 -5.79
C PHE A 119 2.23 10.11 -5.32
N PHE A 120 2.02 10.01 -4.01
CA PHE A 120 0.86 9.32 -3.44
C PHE A 120 -0.12 10.32 -2.85
N PHE A 121 -1.39 10.14 -3.17
CA PHE A 121 -2.46 11.03 -2.76
C PHE A 121 -3.45 10.28 -1.89
N GLU A 122 -3.88 10.92 -0.81
CA GLU A 122 -5.03 10.49 -0.02
C GLU A 122 -5.82 11.70 0.45
N LYS A 123 -7.16 11.61 0.38
CA LYS A 123 -8.08 12.60 0.96
C LYS A 123 -7.71 14.05 0.57
N ASN A 124 -7.51 14.29 -0.73
CA ASN A 124 -7.09 15.58 -1.31
C ASN A 124 -5.73 16.13 -0.83
N LYS A 125 -4.84 15.28 -0.31
CA LYS A 125 -3.50 15.67 0.10
C LYS A 125 -2.45 14.87 -0.65
N LEU A 126 -1.29 15.47 -0.87
CA LEU A 126 -0.07 14.73 -1.17
C LEU A 126 0.37 14.09 0.14
N SER A 127 0.22 12.77 0.25
CA SER A 127 0.55 12.02 1.45
C SER A 127 2.06 11.89 1.59
N TYR A 128 2.73 11.48 0.52
CA TYR A 128 4.18 11.37 0.44
C TYR A 128 4.63 11.21 -1.02
N THR A 129 5.93 11.35 -1.25
CA THR A 129 6.60 10.91 -2.48
C THR A 129 7.51 9.73 -2.19
N GLN A 130 7.75 8.88 -3.18
CA GLN A 130 8.76 7.83 -3.05
C GLN A 130 9.63 7.73 -4.29
N GLU A 131 10.85 7.27 -4.09
CA GLU A 131 11.80 6.93 -5.16
C GLU A 131 12.52 5.62 -4.81
N ASN A 132 13.10 4.96 -5.81
CA ASN A 132 13.91 3.76 -5.55
C ASN A 132 15.19 4.16 -4.82
N ALA A 133 15.58 3.37 -3.82
CA ALA A 133 16.86 3.49 -3.16
C ALA A 133 17.77 2.33 -3.59
N ALA A 134 18.99 2.65 -4.01
CA ALA A 134 19.99 1.64 -4.29
C ALA A 134 20.43 0.97 -2.99
N ILE A 135 20.39 -0.36 -2.93
CA ILE A 135 20.64 -1.12 -1.70
C ILE A 135 22.09 -0.91 -1.24
N GLU A 136 23.01 -0.79 -2.20
CA GLU A 136 24.44 -0.51 -1.98
C GLU A 136 24.72 0.84 -1.31
N ASP A 137 23.79 1.79 -1.39
CA ASP A 137 23.92 3.13 -0.80
C ASP A 137 23.33 3.22 0.62
N LEU A 138 22.71 2.15 1.10
CA LEU A 138 22.05 2.12 2.41
C LEU A 138 23.05 1.89 3.54
N ALA A 139 22.81 2.52 4.69
CA ALA A 139 23.59 2.22 5.88
C ALA A 139 23.29 0.78 6.36
N PRO A 140 24.31 -0.03 6.70
CA PRO A 140 24.09 -1.41 7.16
C PRO A 140 23.11 -1.52 8.33
N GLN A 141 23.16 -0.54 9.25
CA GLN A 141 22.27 -0.47 10.42
C GLN A 141 20.79 -0.32 10.08
N ASP A 142 20.43 0.27 8.92
CA ASP A 142 19.02 0.35 8.50
C ASP A 142 18.51 -1.02 8.04
N ILE A 143 19.33 -1.76 7.30
CA ILE A 143 19.04 -3.13 6.87
C ILE A 143 18.93 -4.04 8.09
N GLU A 144 19.91 -3.98 9.00
CA GLU A 144 19.91 -4.78 10.23
C GLU A 144 18.69 -4.49 11.12
N ALA A 145 18.27 -3.22 11.23
CA ALA A 145 17.07 -2.85 11.97
C ALA A 145 15.80 -3.48 11.35
N ALA A 146 15.69 -3.46 10.02
CA ALA A 146 14.58 -4.08 9.32
C ALA A 146 14.56 -5.61 9.50
N GLU A 147 15.69 -6.29 9.30
CA GLU A 147 15.83 -7.74 9.45
C GLU A 147 15.56 -8.20 10.89
N ALA A 148 16.05 -7.45 11.88
CA ALA A 148 15.81 -7.75 13.29
C ALA A 148 14.33 -7.66 13.68
N VAL A 149 13.57 -6.74 13.08
CA VAL A 149 12.11 -6.67 13.30
C VAL A 149 11.39 -7.75 12.49
N PHE A 150 11.82 -8.03 11.25
CA PHE A 150 11.26 -9.14 10.49
C PHE A 150 11.39 -10.44 11.29
N GLY A 151 12.57 -10.75 11.85
CA GLY A 151 12.81 -11.99 12.59
C GLY A 151 11.94 -12.21 13.83
N LYS A 152 11.16 -11.20 14.26
CA LYS A 152 10.16 -11.30 15.33
C LYS A 152 8.76 -11.66 14.83
N LEU A 153 8.54 -11.64 13.52
CA LEU A 153 7.29 -12.02 12.88
C LEU A 153 7.25 -13.53 12.71
N ASP A 154 6.09 -14.13 12.92
CA ASP A 154 5.84 -15.55 12.63
C ASP A 154 5.58 -15.75 11.13
N LEU A 155 6.58 -15.39 10.32
CA LEU A 155 6.58 -15.52 8.87
C LEU A 155 7.95 -15.96 8.37
N PRO A 156 8.00 -16.77 7.28
CA PRO A 156 9.26 -17.04 6.61
C PRO A 156 9.83 -15.75 6.02
N MET A 157 11.10 -15.45 6.32
CA MET A 157 11.79 -14.33 5.71
C MET A 157 12.07 -14.61 4.24
N GLY A 158 11.57 -13.73 3.38
CA GLY A 158 11.84 -13.74 1.95
C GLY A 158 13.14 -13.01 1.60
N GLU A 159 13.49 -13.01 0.31
CA GLU A 159 14.62 -12.21 -0.18
C GLU A 159 14.26 -10.72 -0.20
N LEU A 160 15.24 -9.86 0.07
CA LEU A 160 15.10 -8.41 -0.14
C LEU A 160 15.01 -8.14 -1.65
N GLN A 161 13.83 -7.72 -2.10
CA GLN A 161 13.55 -7.46 -3.52
C GLN A 161 13.84 -6.01 -3.92
N GLY A 162 13.84 -5.09 -2.97
CA GLY A 162 14.07 -3.68 -3.23
C GLY A 162 13.86 -2.81 -2.00
N VAL A 163 14.29 -1.57 -2.12
CA VAL A 163 14.09 -0.54 -1.10
C VAL A 163 13.61 0.73 -1.80
N VAL A 164 12.63 1.39 -1.19
CA VAL A 164 12.21 2.72 -1.63
C VAL A 164 12.45 3.73 -0.51
N LEU A 165 12.76 4.96 -0.88
CA LEU A 165 12.85 6.09 0.04
C LEU A 165 11.54 6.88 -0.03
N GLN A 166 10.79 6.91 1.08
CA GLN A 166 9.57 7.70 1.21
C GLN A 166 9.88 9.04 1.88
N HIS A 167 9.43 10.14 1.27
CA HIS A 167 9.49 11.49 1.82
C HIS A 167 8.13 11.89 2.39
N LYS A 168 7.99 11.81 3.71
CA LYS A 168 6.77 12.15 4.47
C LYS A 168 7.00 13.45 5.25
N GLY A 169 6.75 14.59 4.61
CA GLY A 169 7.05 15.89 5.20
C GLY A 169 8.56 16.04 5.46
N LYS A 170 8.96 16.11 6.74
CA LYS A 170 10.38 16.17 7.15
C LYS A 170 11.01 14.80 7.40
N LYS A 171 10.23 13.72 7.26
CA LYS A 171 10.69 12.36 7.52
C LYS A 171 11.08 11.66 6.23
N HIS A 172 12.17 10.93 6.31
CA HIS A 172 12.73 10.11 5.25
C HIS A 172 12.73 8.68 5.76
N ILE A 173 11.95 7.81 5.11
CA ILE A 173 11.72 6.45 5.56
C ILE A 173 12.16 5.50 4.45
N TYR A 174 13.15 4.66 4.72
CA TYR A 174 13.43 3.53 3.85
C TYR A 174 12.39 2.45 4.10
N GLU A 175 11.69 2.02 3.06
CA GLU A 175 10.78 0.88 3.13
C GLU A 175 11.42 -0.32 2.44
N PHE A 176 11.81 -1.30 3.24
CA PHE A 176 12.45 -2.53 2.81
C PHE A 176 11.39 -3.55 2.39
N MET A 177 11.47 -4.02 1.15
CA MET A 177 10.52 -4.95 0.56
C MET A 177 11.10 -6.36 0.55
N TYR A 178 10.66 -7.20 1.48
CA TYR A 178 10.99 -8.62 1.51
C TYR A 178 9.85 -9.43 0.91
N ALA A 179 10.14 -10.32 -0.02
CA ALA A 179 9.10 -11.12 -0.65
C ALA A 179 9.45 -12.60 -0.75
N THR A 180 8.43 -13.42 -0.57
CA THR A 180 8.41 -14.84 -0.95
C THR A 180 7.51 -15.01 -2.18
N GLU A 181 7.40 -16.23 -2.70
CA GLU A 181 6.41 -16.53 -3.74
C GLU A 181 4.95 -16.26 -3.32
N LYS A 182 4.67 -16.21 -2.01
CA LYS A 182 3.31 -16.11 -1.46
C LYS A 182 2.98 -14.73 -0.93
N TYR A 183 3.89 -14.11 -0.20
CA TYR A 183 3.62 -12.90 0.56
C TYR A 183 4.79 -11.93 0.51
N GLY A 184 4.45 -10.63 0.52
CA GLY A 184 5.38 -9.54 0.77
C GLY A 184 5.30 -9.06 2.23
N THR A 185 6.42 -8.57 2.74
CA THR A 185 6.53 -7.86 4.01
C THR A 185 7.33 -6.59 3.79
N TRP A 186 6.78 -5.47 4.23
CA TRP A 186 7.38 -4.14 4.13
C TRP A 186 7.74 -3.64 5.53
N ILE A 187 8.98 -3.19 5.70
CA ILE A 187 9.45 -2.65 6.98
C ILE A 187 10.01 -1.26 6.72
N GLY A 188 9.43 -0.26 7.39
CA GLY A 188 9.84 1.14 7.29
C GLY A 188 10.83 1.50 8.39
N VAL A 189 11.99 2.02 8.01
CA VAL A 189 13.04 2.51 8.91
C VAL A 189 13.23 4.01 8.68
N ASP A 190 13.17 4.79 9.75
CA ASP A 190 13.46 6.23 9.69
C ASP A 190 14.97 6.43 9.47
N GLN A 191 15.35 7.07 8.35
CA GLN A 191 16.73 7.26 7.94
C GLN A 191 17.57 8.04 8.98
N SER A 192 16.94 8.91 9.78
CA SER A 192 17.66 9.76 10.73
C SER A 192 17.91 9.07 12.07
N SER A 193 17.01 8.20 12.50
CA SER A 193 17.10 7.51 13.80
C SER A 193 17.48 6.05 13.69
N HIS A 194 17.45 5.47 12.49
CA HIS A 194 17.61 4.04 12.22
C HIS A 194 16.60 3.16 12.97
N GLN A 195 15.47 3.74 13.38
CA GLN A 195 14.41 3.04 14.09
C GLN A 195 13.33 2.56 13.14
N VAL A 196 12.78 1.37 13.41
CA VAL A 196 11.61 0.86 12.69
C VAL A 196 10.37 1.65 13.10
N VAL A 197 9.70 2.23 12.11
CA VAL A 197 8.53 3.11 12.29
C VAL A 197 7.28 2.58 11.59
N ALA A 198 7.41 1.54 10.77
CA ALA A 198 6.31 0.87 10.11
C ALA A 198 6.61 -0.61 9.86
N VAL A 199 5.59 -1.45 10.00
CA VAL A 199 5.60 -2.86 9.57
C VAL A 199 4.29 -3.14 8.84
N ASN A 200 4.37 -3.80 7.69
CA ASN A 200 3.23 -4.34 6.96
C ASN A 200 3.57 -5.76 6.50
N ALA A 201 2.98 -6.76 7.15
CA ALA A 201 3.24 -8.17 6.95
C ALA A 201 1.95 -8.85 6.44
N ILE A 202 1.67 -8.71 5.14
CA ILE A 202 0.40 -9.16 4.53
C ILE A 202 0.16 -10.66 4.75
N GLY A 203 1.21 -11.47 4.89
CA GLY A 203 1.09 -12.89 5.20
C GLY A 203 0.40 -13.21 6.53
N LEU A 204 0.25 -12.23 7.44
CA LEU A 204 -0.49 -12.36 8.71
C LEU A 204 -1.95 -11.91 8.60
N SER A 205 -2.39 -11.41 7.44
CA SER A 205 -3.79 -11.04 7.19
C SER A 205 -4.65 -12.26 6.87
N ASP A 206 -5.97 -12.15 7.06
CA ASP A 206 -6.89 -13.22 6.67
C ASP A 206 -6.99 -13.33 5.14
N ASP A 207 -6.70 -14.51 4.59
CA ASP A 207 -7.00 -14.83 3.20
C ASP A 207 -8.48 -15.23 3.06
N ILE A 208 -9.32 -14.26 2.72
CA ILE A 208 -10.74 -14.49 2.41
C ILE A 208 -11.02 -14.53 0.89
N TYR A 209 -10.00 -14.39 0.06
CA TYR A 209 -10.17 -14.38 -1.39
C TYR A 209 -10.50 -15.77 -1.91
N ASN A 210 -11.44 -15.87 -2.85
CA ASN A 210 -11.95 -17.13 -3.41
C ASN A 210 -12.47 -18.14 -2.34
N LYS A 211 -12.78 -17.69 -1.13
CA LYS A 211 -13.43 -18.55 -0.12
C LYS A 211 -14.95 -18.55 -0.30
N GLY A 212 -15.59 -19.62 0.16
CA GLY A 212 -17.04 -19.73 0.16
C GLY A 212 -17.71 -18.78 1.15
N GLN A 213 -19.01 -18.54 0.98
CA GLN A 213 -19.80 -17.60 1.79
C GLN A 213 -19.69 -17.86 3.29
N GLU A 214 -19.68 -19.13 3.72
CA GLU A 214 -19.57 -19.50 5.14
C GLU A 214 -18.28 -18.96 5.79
N ALA A 215 -17.15 -19.07 5.11
CA ALA A 215 -15.86 -18.55 5.61
C ALA A 215 -15.86 -17.02 5.66
N VAL A 216 -16.49 -16.36 4.68
CA VAL A 216 -16.64 -14.89 4.66
C VAL A 216 -17.54 -14.42 5.80
N ASP A 217 -18.64 -15.12 6.07
CA ASP A 217 -19.57 -14.81 7.16
C ASP A 217 -18.90 -15.02 8.52
N GLU A 218 -18.11 -16.07 8.69
CA GLU A 218 -17.33 -16.31 9.90
C GLU A 218 -16.31 -15.19 10.13
N TYR A 219 -15.55 -14.82 9.09
CA TYR A 219 -14.62 -13.70 9.13
C TYR A 219 -15.33 -12.40 9.56
N TYR A 220 -16.46 -12.06 8.93
CA TYR A 220 -17.25 -10.87 9.30
C TYR A 220 -17.76 -10.93 10.75
N ARG A 221 -18.20 -12.10 11.21
CA ARG A 221 -18.64 -12.28 12.60
C ARG A 221 -17.49 -12.04 13.58
N LYS A 222 -16.31 -12.64 13.34
CA LYS A 222 -15.11 -12.45 14.16
C LYS A 222 -14.66 -11.00 14.17
N MET A 223 -14.52 -10.39 12.99
CA MET A 223 -14.12 -8.99 12.84
C MET A 223 -15.05 -8.04 13.58
N LYS A 224 -16.37 -8.25 13.53
CA LYS A 224 -17.34 -7.43 14.29
C LYS A 224 -17.24 -7.61 15.80
N ALA A 225 -16.92 -8.82 16.26
CA ALA A 225 -16.84 -9.15 17.69
C ALA A 225 -15.61 -8.58 18.40
N ILE A 226 -14.52 -8.31 17.67
CA ILE A 226 -13.30 -7.73 18.24
C ILE A 226 -13.60 -6.34 18.84
N THR A 227 -13.23 -6.15 20.10
CA THR A 227 -13.44 -4.90 20.85
C THR A 227 -12.24 -3.97 20.78
N ALA A 228 -12.46 -2.67 21.01
CA ALA A 228 -11.37 -1.70 21.13
C ALA A 228 -10.39 -2.04 22.27
N ARG A 229 -10.88 -2.66 23.36
CA ARG A 229 -10.04 -3.11 24.48
C ARG A 229 -9.08 -4.22 24.07
N GLN A 230 -9.56 -5.24 23.35
CA GLN A 230 -8.70 -6.31 22.84
C GLN A 230 -7.61 -5.74 21.90
N LEU A 231 -8.00 -4.80 21.04
CA LEU A 231 -7.05 -4.12 20.16
C LEU A 231 -6.05 -3.25 20.92
N GLN A 232 -6.44 -2.63 22.04
CA GLN A 232 -5.51 -1.92 22.91
C GLN A 232 -4.48 -2.87 23.50
N GLU A 233 -4.92 -4.00 24.08
CA GLU A 233 -4.04 -4.99 24.72
C GLU A 233 -3.03 -5.57 23.70
N THR A 234 -3.50 -6.03 22.55
CA THR A 234 -2.64 -6.58 21.48
C THR A 234 -1.75 -5.50 20.86
N GLY A 235 -2.29 -4.32 20.61
CA GLY A 235 -1.57 -3.21 19.98
C GLY A 235 -0.41 -2.69 20.84
N VAL A 236 -0.59 -2.58 22.16
CA VAL A 236 0.50 -2.22 23.09
C VAL A 236 1.64 -3.22 23.01
N ALA A 237 1.31 -4.52 23.02
CA ALA A 237 2.32 -5.57 22.95
C ALA A 237 3.09 -5.55 21.62
N GLN A 238 2.38 -5.48 20.49
CA GLN A 238 3.01 -5.50 19.17
C GLN A 238 3.77 -4.21 18.85
N ALA A 239 3.26 -3.03 19.24
CA ALA A 239 3.97 -1.77 19.04
C ALA A 239 5.30 -1.73 19.81
N LYS A 240 5.32 -2.26 21.04
CA LYS A 240 6.55 -2.39 21.81
C LYS A 240 7.53 -3.36 21.17
N LEU A 241 7.03 -4.50 20.69
CA LEU A 241 7.86 -5.55 20.08
C LEU A 241 8.48 -5.11 18.74
N LEU A 242 7.65 -4.51 17.87
CA LEU A 242 7.98 -4.24 16.47
C LEU A 242 8.52 -2.83 16.23
N LEU A 243 7.98 -1.82 16.93
CA LEU A 243 8.34 -0.42 16.73
C LEU A 243 9.16 0.15 17.91
N GLY A 244 9.29 -0.60 19.01
CA GLY A 244 9.98 -0.12 20.21
C GLY A 244 9.26 1.00 20.96
N ILE A 245 7.96 1.20 20.69
CA ILE A 245 7.15 2.29 21.30
C ILE A 245 6.18 1.75 22.35
N ASP A 246 5.90 2.56 23.38
CA ASP A 246 4.90 2.24 24.40
C ASP A 246 3.57 2.97 24.10
N LEU A 247 2.50 2.20 23.90
CA LEU A 247 1.15 2.72 23.68
C LEU A 247 0.30 2.76 24.96
N ASN A 248 0.90 2.53 26.13
CA ASN A 248 0.18 2.65 27.40
C ASN A 248 -0.32 4.09 27.63
N GLY A 249 -1.62 4.19 27.94
CA GLY A 249 -2.32 5.45 28.09
C GLY A 249 -2.74 6.12 26.77
N HIS A 250 -2.50 5.49 25.62
CA HIS A 250 -3.22 5.85 24.39
C HIS A 250 -4.68 5.40 24.48
N THR A 251 -5.56 6.17 23.85
CA THR A 251 -6.93 5.75 23.55
C THR A 251 -6.94 5.04 22.20
N VAL A 252 -7.64 3.91 22.12
CA VAL A 252 -7.87 3.19 20.86
C VAL A 252 -9.27 3.44 20.33
N LYS A 253 -9.33 3.85 19.07
CA LYS A 253 -10.54 3.87 18.26
C LYS A 253 -10.47 2.78 17.21
N LYS A 254 -11.38 1.82 17.27
CA LYS A 254 -11.68 0.90 16.18
C LYS A 254 -12.60 1.57 15.17
N GLU A 255 -12.26 1.51 13.89
CA GLU A 255 -13.15 2.01 12.84
C GLU A 255 -14.37 1.10 12.63
N ALA A 256 -15.46 1.67 12.12
CA ALA A 256 -16.67 0.92 11.86
C ALA A 256 -16.41 -0.14 10.78
N PHE A 257 -16.89 -1.36 11.01
CA PHE A 257 -16.90 -2.44 10.02
C PHE A 257 -17.54 -1.94 8.71
N PRO A 258 -16.99 -2.27 7.52
CA PRO A 258 -16.02 -3.34 7.22
C PRO A 258 -14.54 -3.00 7.43
N SER A 259 -14.21 -1.86 8.05
CA SER A 259 -12.82 -1.50 8.32
C SER A 259 -12.15 -2.45 9.31
N ASP A 260 -10.89 -2.76 9.04
CA ASP A 260 -9.94 -3.49 9.87
C ASP A 260 -8.95 -2.56 10.58
N ARG A 261 -9.24 -1.25 10.62
CA ARG A 261 -8.34 -0.21 11.14
C ARG A 261 -8.59 0.08 12.61
N ALA A 262 -7.50 0.22 13.35
CA ALA A 262 -7.48 0.80 14.69
C ALA A 262 -6.51 1.99 14.74
N VAL A 263 -6.89 3.03 15.48
CA VAL A 263 -6.11 4.27 15.65
C VAL A 263 -5.85 4.49 17.14
N PHE A 264 -4.57 4.60 17.50
CA PHE A 264 -4.08 4.85 18.85
C PHE A 264 -3.67 6.32 18.96
N THR A 265 -4.26 7.03 19.92
CA THR A 265 -4.03 8.48 20.10
C THR A 265 -3.75 8.83 21.55
N LYS A 266 -2.84 9.77 21.77
CA LYS A 266 -2.55 10.35 23.09
C LYS A 266 -2.03 11.76 22.88
N GLU A 267 -2.52 12.70 23.67
CA GLU A 267 -2.07 14.10 23.58
C GLU A 267 -0.55 14.18 23.81
N GLY A 268 0.14 14.93 22.95
CA GLY A 268 1.59 15.09 23.00
C GLY A 268 2.42 13.88 22.54
N ALA A 269 1.80 12.78 22.10
CA ALA A 269 2.49 11.60 21.58
C ALA A 269 2.16 11.36 20.09
N PRO A 270 2.99 10.61 19.35
CA PRO A 270 2.67 10.20 17.99
C PRO A 270 1.37 9.40 17.92
N THR A 271 0.61 9.63 16.84
CA THR A 271 -0.52 8.77 16.47
C THR A 271 0.02 7.50 15.83
N VAL A 272 -0.56 6.37 16.19
CA VAL A 272 -0.20 5.06 15.62
C VAL A 272 -1.44 4.43 15.04
N GLU A 273 -1.28 3.83 13.88
CA GLU A 273 -2.36 3.13 13.19
C GLU A 273 -1.97 1.70 12.94
N GLY A 274 -2.96 0.82 12.97
CA GLY A 274 -2.76 -0.58 12.62
C GLY A 274 -3.96 -1.19 11.93
N ARG A 275 -3.69 -2.26 11.19
CA ARG A 275 -4.68 -3.13 10.55
C ARG A 275 -4.64 -4.50 11.22
N PHE A 276 -5.78 -5.00 11.66
CA PHE A 276 -5.89 -6.24 12.42
C PHE A 276 -6.62 -7.34 11.65
N ASN A 277 -6.24 -8.59 11.89
CA ASN A 277 -6.88 -9.79 11.35
C ASN A 277 -8.04 -10.25 12.27
N SER A 278 -8.72 -11.34 11.89
CA SER A 278 -9.89 -11.86 12.59
C SER A 278 -9.60 -12.47 13.96
N ASP A 279 -8.33 -12.65 14.30
CA ASP A 279 -7.85 -13.02 15.64
C ASP A 279 -7.47 -11.79 16.50
N GLY A 280 -7.56 -10.58 15.93
CA GLY A 280 -7.23 -9.32 16.60
C GLY A 280 -5.74 -8.99 16.63
N GLY A 281 -4.91 -9.75 15.91
CA GLY A 281 -3.48 -9.47 15.71
C GLY A 281 -3.26 -8.44 14.61
N PHE A 282 -2.37 -7.48 14.84
CA PHE A 282 -2.00 -6.49 13.84
C PHE A 282 -1.02 -7.07 12.83
N TYR A 283 -1.46 -7.18 11.58
CA TYR A 283 -0.60 -7.53 10.45
C TYR A 283 0.07 -6.30 9.84
N SER A 284 -0.43 -5.10 10.14
CA SER A 284 0.25 -3.84 9.85
C SER A 284 0.15 -2.89 11.04
N ILE A 285 1.24 -2.20 11.35
CA ILE A 285 1.30 -1.15 12.37
C ILE A 285 2.34 -0.09 11.98
N HIS A 286 2.01 1.20 12.11
CA HIS A 286 2.92 2.28 11.77
C HIS A 286 2.66 3.57 12.52
N ILE A 287 3.69 4.40 12.65
CA ILE A 287 3.60 5.76 13.15
C ILE A 287 3.09 6.68 12.03
N VAL A 288 2.06 7.49 12.34
CA VAL A 288 1.49 8.46 11.40
C VAL A 288 2.31 9.74 11.42
N TYR A 289 2.79 10.15 10.26
CA TYR A 289 3.44 11.44 10.03
C TYR A 289 2.48 12.37 9.29
N ASN A 290 2.26 13.57 9.85
CA ASN A 290 1.41 14.62 9.29
C ASN A 290 2.20 15.62 8.45
#